data_AF-A0A136MAZ1-F1
#
_entry.id   AF-A0A136MAZ1-F1
#
_cell.length_a   1.000
_cell.length_b   1.000
_cell.length_c   1.000
_cell.angle_alpha   90.00
_cell.angle_beta   90.00
_cell.angle_gamma   90.00
#
_symmetry.space_group_name_H-M   'P 1'
#
loop_
_entity.id
_entity.type
_entity.pdbx_description
1 polymer ?
#
loop_
_entity_poly.entity_id
_entity_poly.type
_entity_poly.pdbx_seq_one_letter_code
_entity_poly.pdbx_strand_id
1 'polypeptide(L)'
;MLPTVAARGAGSRGILLENSGQKWVSTDFKAGDVLVFLALTVHSGLPNLTRNRLRLSMDIRTSPVAEPVHPSSLLPHMNRVTWDQIYAGWKSDRYKRYWERLNLILSSEDPLADR
;
A
#
# COMPACT_ATOMS: atom_id res chain seq x y z
N MET A 1 2.11 -20.26 3.70
CA MET A 1 1.53 -19.20 2.85
C MET A 1 0.56 -19.85 1.87
N LEU A 2 -0.53 -19.16 1.50
CA LEU A 2 -1.44 -19.65 0.46
C LEU A 2 -0.76 -19.61 -0.92
N PRO A 3 -1.09 -20.52 -1.86
CA PRO A 3 -0.54 -20.50 -3.21
C PRO A 3 -0.89 -19.20 -3.94
N THR A 4 0.12 -18.55 -4.51
CA THR A 4 -0.06 -17.34 -5.32
C THR A 4 -0.14 -17.68 -6.80
N VAL A 5 -0.99 -16.96 -7.52
CA VAL A 5 -1.12 -17.06 -8.99
C VAL A 5 -0.91 -15.70 -9.64
N ALA A 6 -0.58 -15.68 -10.92
CA ALA A 6 -0.59 -14.44 -11.69
C ALA A 6 -2.02 -13.88 -11.76
N ALA A 7 -2.17 -12.57 -11.58
CA ALA A 7 -3.46 -11.90 -11.64
C ALA A 7 -3.36 -10.57 -12.38
N ARG A 8 -4.48 -10.12 -12.95
CA ARG A 8 -4.57 -8.78 -13.54
C ARG A 8 -4.81 -7.76 -12.42
N GLY A 9 -3.94 -6.76 -12.30
CA GLY A 9 -4.07 -5.69 -11.31
C GLY A 9 -2.72 -5.12 -10.86
N ALA A 10 -2.75 -4.10 -10.00
CA ALA A 10 -1.55 -3.35 -9.58
C ALA A 10 -0.47 -4.21 -8.90
N GLY A 11 -0.86 -5.33 -8.28
CA GLY A 11 0.08 -6.26 -7.63
C GLY A 11 0.55 -7.42 -8.51
N SER A 12 0.00 -7.59 -9.72
CA SER A 12 0.27 -8.72 -10.65
C SER A 12 0.15 -10.13 -10.04
N ARG A 13 -0.39 -10.25 -8.83
CA ARG A 13 -0.48 -11.45 -8.01
C ARG A 13 -1.88 -11.57 -7.42
N GLY A 14 -2.36 -12.79 -7.34
CA GLY A 14 -3.59 -13.18 -6.68
C GLY A 14 -3.36 -14.44 -5.86
N ILE A 15 -4.41 -14.90 -5.19
CA ILE A 15 -4.41 -16.12 -4.38
C ILE A 15 -5.62 -16.95 -4.81
N LEU A 16 -5.45 -18.26 -4.92
CA LEU A 16 -6.56 -19.18 -5.10
C LEU A 16 -7.26 -19.39 -3.76
N LEU A 17 -8.52 -18.96 -3.66
CA LEU A 17 -9.34 -19.10 -2.45
C LEU A 17 -10.36 -20.23 -2.55
N GLU A 18 -10.29 -21.05 -3.60
CA GLU A 18 -11.14 -22.24 -3.75
C GLU A 18 -11.07 -23.08 -2.47
N ASN A 19 -12.24 -23.41 -1.91
CA ASN A 19 -12.38 -24.19 -0.68
C ASN A 19 -11.78 -23.58 0.60
N SER A 20 -11.42 -22.29 0.61
CA SER A 20 -10.89 -21.62 1.81
C SER A 20 -11.89 -21.47 2.97
N GLY A 21 -13.19 -21.68 2.71
CA GLY A 21 -14.27 -21.45 3.67
C GLY A 21 -14.44 -19.99 4.10
N GLN A 22 -13.66 -19.06 3.50
CA GLN A 22 -13.69 -17.64 3.84
C GLN A 22 -14.83 -16.93 3.13
N LYS A 23 -15.37 -15.89 3.77
CA LYS A 23 -16.43 -15.05 3.22
C LYS A 23 -15.89 -13.67 2.87
N TRP A 24 -16.13 -13.23 1.64
CA TRP A 24 -15.90 -11.84 1.25
C TRP A 24 -16.88 -10.92 1.98
N VAL A 25 -16.34 -9.84 2.54
CA VAL A 25 -17.11 -8.78 3.21
C VAL A 25 -16.87 -7.45 2.52
N SER A 26 -17.93 -6.66 2.38
CA SER A 26 -17.85 -5.32 1.80
C SER A 26 -18.94 -4.44 2.41
N THR A 27 -18.73 -3.13 2.34
CA THR A 27 -19.68 -2.11 2.78
C THR A 27 -19.41 -0.82 2.03
N ASP A 28 -20.34 0.13 2.12
CA ASP A 28 -20.18 1.46 1.54
C ASP A 28 -19.34 2.35 2.46
N PHE A 29 -18.42 3.10 1.87
CA PHE A 29 -17.58 4.08 2.55
C PHE A 29 -17.92 5.49 2.07
N LYS A 30 -17.87 6.45 2.99
CA LYS A 30 -17.95 7.89 2.71
C LYS A 30 -16.53 8.49 2.69
N ALA A 31 -16.42 9.68 2.10
CA ALA A 31 -15.16 10.42 2.14
C ALA A 31 -14.77 10.70 3.60
N GLY A 32 -13.57 10.24 3.99
CA GLY A 32 -13.07 10.33 5.36
C GLY A 32 -13.11 9.02 6.14
N ASP A 33 -13.89 8.03 5.70
CA ASP A 33 -13.88 6.70 6.31
C ASP A 33 -12.56 5.97 5.98
N VAL A 34 -12.07 5.18 6.93
CA VAL A 34 -10.78 4.46 6.82
C VAL A 34 -10.99 2.97 7.06
N LEU A 35 -10.43 2.15 6.19
CA LEU A 35 -10.32 0.71 6.38
C LEU A 35 -8.86 0.36 6.72
N VAL A 36 -8.66 -0.32 7.85
CA VAL A 36 -7.34 -0.83 8.28
C VAL A 36 -7.41 -2.35 8.37
N PHE A 37 -6.42 -3.03 7.80
CA PHE A 37 -6.28 -4.49 7.86
C PHE A 37 -4.82 -4.89 7.93
N LEU A 38 -4.56 -6.14 8.34
CA LEU A 38 -3.21 -6.67 8.51
C LEU A 38 -2.58 -7.02 7.15
N ALA A 39 -1.25 -7.02 7.09
CA ALA A 39 -0.50 -7.24 5.83
C ALA A 39 -0.86 -8.54 5.09
N LEU A 40 -1.33 -9.57 5.81
CA LEU A 40 -1.71 -10.86 5.25
C LEU A 40 -3.23 -11.00 4.98
N THR A 41 -4.02 -9.95 5.20
CA THR A 41 -5.45 -9.97 4.86
C THR A 41 -5.61 -10.04 3.35
N VAL A 42 -6.25 -11.11 2.87
CA VAL A 42 -6.61 -11.24 1.46
C VAL A 42 -7.71 -10.23 1.14
N HIS A 43 -7.45 -9.34 0.18
CA HIS A 43 -8.34 -8.27 -0.21
C HIS A 43 -8.36 -8.08 -1.72
N SER A 44 -9.46 -7.51 -2.24
CA SER A 44 -9.63 -7.21 -3.65
C SER A 44 -10.52 -5.98 -3.82
N GLY A 45 -10.26 -5.21 -4.87
CA GLY A 45 -11.13 -4.10 -5.25
C GLY A 45 -12.36 -4.59 -5.99
N LEU A 46 -13.54 -4.09 -5.61
CA LEU A 46 -14.76 -4.34 -6.39
C LEU A 46 -14.76 -3.54 -7.70
N PRO A 47 -15.38 -4.04 -8.78
CA PRO A 47 -15.56 -3.26 -10.01
C PRO A 47 -16.42 -2.02 -9.73
N ASN A 48 -16.09 -0.90 -10.38
CA ASN A 48 -16.96 0.26 -10.37
C ASN A 48 -18.08 0.06 -11.41
N LEU A 49 -19.29 -0.24 -10.95
CA LEU A 49 -20.46 -0.48 -11.82
C LEU A 49 -21.28 0.79 -12.09
N THR A 50 -20.84 1.95 -11.58
CA THR A 50 -21.54 3.22 -11.82
C THR A 50 -21.27 3.75 -13.23
N ARG A 51 -22.28 4.37 -13.86
CA ARG A 51 -22.16 4.86 -15.24
C ARG A 51 -21.43 6.20 -15.37
N ASN A 52 -21.49 7.04 -14.32
CA ASN A 52 -21.10 8.44 -14.41
C ASN A 52 -20.30 8.94 -13.20
N ARG A 53 -19.64 8.04 -12.46
CA ARG A 53 -18.82 8.40 -11.30
C ARG A 53 -17.54 7.58 -11.28
N LEU A 54 -16.48 8.17 -10.76
CA LEU A 54 -15.23 7.48 -10.46
C LEU A 54 -15.23 7.08 -8.98
N ARG A 55 -14.68 5.89 -8.68
CA ARG A 55 -14.30 5.53 -7.31
C ARG A 55 -12.84 5.93 -7.10
N LEU A 56 -12.60 6.94 -6.27
CA LEU A 56 -11.26 7.37 -5.89
C LEU A 56 -10.96 6.93 -4.46
N SER A 57 -9.80 6.31 -4.27
CA SER A 57 -9.28 5.86 -2.97
C SER A 57 -7.76 5.96 -2.97
N MET A 58 -7.16 5.96 -1.78
CA MET A 58 -5.72 5.88 -1.58
C MET A 58 -5.42 4.86 -0.49
N ASP A 59 -4.39 4.04 -0.69
CA ASP A 59 -3.90 3.05 0.26
C ASP A 59 -2.49 3.42 0.76
N ILE A 60 -2.30 3.36 2.08
CA ILE A 60 -1.05 3.65 2.77
C ILE A 60 -0.67 2.41 3.58
N ARG A 61 0.64 2.12 3.69
CA ARG A 61 1.17 1.09 4.58
C ARG A 61 1.87 1.78 5.74
N THR A 62 1.65 1.28 6.95
CA THR A 62 2.25 1.81 8.17
C THR A 62 2.87 0.67 8.97
N SER A 63 4.06 0.90 9.51
CA SER A 63 4.73 0.02 10.46
C SER A 63 5.17 0.83 11.69
N PRO A 64 5.36 0.19 12.85
CA PRO A 64 5.99 0.86 14.00
C PRO A 64 7.37 1.41 13.63
N VAL A 65 7.74 2.57 14.18
CA VAL A 65 9.07 3.19 13.97
C VAL A 65 10.21 2.31 14.47
N ALA A 66 9.94 1.45 15.46
CA ALA A 66 10.89 0.51 16.03
C ALA A 66 11.11 -0.75 15.18
N GLU A 67 10.33 -0.94 14.11
CA GLU A 67 10.47 -2.08 13.19
C GLU A 67 11.31 -1.71 11.97
N PRO A 68 12.04 -2.67 11.35
CA PRO A 68 12.78 -2.42 10.14
C PRO A 68 11.89 -1.90 8.99
N VAL A 69 12.35 -0.87 8.29
CA VAL A 69 11.72 -0.33 7.08
C VAL A 69 12.62 -0.58 5.87
N HIS A 70 12.00 -1.01 4.77
CA HIS A 70 12.73 -1.18 3.52
C HIS A 70 13.08 0.19 2.93
N PRO A 71 14.33 0.45 2.49
CA PRO A 71 14.73 1.76 1.95
C PRO A 71 13.83 2.27 0.82
N SER A 72 13.34 1.37 -0.05
CA SER A 72 12.42 1.73 -1.14
C SER A 72 11.08 2.31 -0.66
N SER A 73 10.67 2.03 0.58
CA SER A 73 9.44 2.60 1.18
C SER A 73 9.60 4.08 1.54
N LEU A 74 10.84 4.59 1.58
CA LEU A 74 11.16 6.00 1.83
C LEU A 74 11.27 6.82 0.52
N LEU A 75 11.09 6.18 -0.63
CA LEU A 75 11.16 6.81 -1.95
C LEU A 75 9.76 7.05 -2.54
N PRO A 76 9.60 8.03 -3.43
CA PRO A 76 8.37 8.22 -4.18
C PRO A 76 7.98 6.97 -4.98
N HIS A 77 6.67 6.79 -5.21
CA HIS A 77 6.15 5.60 -5.86
C HIS A 77 6.82 5.35 -7.23
N MET A 78 7.42 4.15 -7.37
CA MET A 78 8.15 3.71 -8.57
C MET A 78 9.27 4.68 -9.00
N ASN A 79 9.74 5.53 -8.08
CA ASN A 79 10.74 6.56 -8.33
C ASN A 79 10.45 7.41 -9.60
N ARG A 80 9.15 7.63 -9.90
CA ARG A 80 8.72 8.35 -11.10
C ARG A 80 8.95 9.85 -11.02
N VAL A 81 9.04 10.37 -9.80
CA VAL A 81 9.28 11.77 -9.45
C VAL A 81 10.19 11.82 -8.22
N THR A 82 10.87 12.95 -8.01
CA THR A 82 11.68 13.17 -6.80
C THR A 82 10.83 13.75 -5.66
N TRP A 83 11.34 13.66 -4.44
CA TRP A 83 10.72 14.34 -3.30
C TRP A 83 10.66 15.86 -3.50
N ASP A 84 11.67 16.47 -4.10
CA ASP A 84 11.67 17.92 -4.34
C ASP A 84 10.58 18.33 -5.34
N GLN A 85 10.31 17.51 -6.36
CA GLN A 85 9.19 17.73 -7.27
C GLN A 85 7.83 17.61 -6.57
N ILE A 86 7.66 16.62 -5.68
CA ILE A 86 6.44 16.47 -4.88
C ILE A 86 6.22 17.70 -3.98
N TYR A 87 7.30 18.23 -3.41
CA TYR A 87 7.27 19.32 -2.45
C TYR A 87 7.21 20.72 -3.07
N ALA A 88 7.38 20.86 -4.38
CA ALA A 88 7.51 22.16 -5.06
C ALA A 88 6.35 23.12 -4.79
N GLY A 89 5.12 22.61 -4.64
CA GLY A 89 3.92 23.41 -4.37
C GLY A 89 3.48 23.47 -2.90
N TRP A 90 4.21 22.84 -1.98
CA TRP A 90 3.79 22.77 -0.58
C TRP A 90 4.03 24.11 0.14
N LYS A 91 3.01 24.58 0.86
CA LYS A 91 3.05 25.84 1.63
C LYS A 91 3.76 25.71 2.99
N SER A 92 4.13 24.50 3.41
CA SER A 92 4.74 24.22 4.70
C SER A 92 5.75 23.09 4.60
N ASP A 93 6.84 23.22 5.38
CA ASP A 93 7.91 22.22 5.44
C ASP A 93 7.75 21.23 6.59
N ARG A 94 6.72 21.40 7.45
CA ARG A 94 6.53 20.62 8.69
C ARG A 94 6.69 19.10 8.50
N TYR A 95 6.16 18.58 7.39
CA TYR A 95 6.15 17.14 7.10
C TYR A 95 7.09 16.72 5.96
N LYS A 96 7.81 17.67 5.35
CA LYS A 96 8.79 17.32 4.32
C LYS A 96 9.87 16.46 4.97
N ARG A 97 10.10 15.28 4.39
CA ARG A 97 11.12 14.31 4.82
C ARG A 97 11.08 14.03 6.33
N TYR A 98 9.89 14.00 6.93
CA TYR A 98 9.78 13.93 8.40
C TYR A 98 10.48 12.70 9.00
N TRP A 99 10.54 11.61 8.23
CA TRP A 99 11.18 10.35 8.61
C TRP A 99 12.70 10.47 8.78
N GLU A 100 13.36 11.45 8.17
CA GLU A 100 14.81 11.71 8.35
C GLU A 100 15.13 12.17 9.78
N ARG A 101 14.12 12.61 10.54
CA ARG A 101 14.24 12.97 11.96
C ARG A 101 13.98 11.79 12.90
N LEU A 102 13.67 10.62 12.37
CA LEU A 102 13.40 9.40 13.14
C LEU A 102 14.63 8.50 13.13
N ASN A 103 14.86 7.80 14.24
CA ASN A 103 15.88 6.76 14.34
C ASN A 103 15.36 5.46 13.71
N LEU A 104 15.27 5.43 12.37
CA LEU A 104 14.76 4.28 11.64
C LEU A 104 15.79 3.14 11.56
N ILE A 105 15.30 1.92 11.70
CA ILE A 105 16.08 0.71 11.40
C ILE A 105 15.85 0.40 9.92
N LEU A 106 16.90 0.46 9.11
CA LEU A 106 16.81 0.07 7.69
C LEU A 106 17.03 -1.43 7.55
N SER A 107 16.17 -2.11 6.81
CA SER A 107 16.44 -3.50 6.43
C SER A 107 17.55 -3.56 5.37
N SER A 108 18.53 -4.45 5.54
CA SER A 108 19.44 -4.86 4.47
C SER A 108 18.64 -5.70 3.44
N GLU A 109 18.59 -5.31 2.17
CA GLU A 109 17.86 -6.01 1.07
C GLU A 109 18.17 -7.53 1.03
N ASP A 110 17.32 -8.50 0.62
CA ASP A 110 15.93 -8.55 0.12
C ASP A 110 15.31 -9.91 0.59
N PRO A 111 14.14 -9.96 1.27
CA PRO A 111 13.52 -11.22 1.68
C PRO A 111 13.03 -12.10 0.51
N LEU A 112 13.15 -11.63 -0.74
CA LEU A 112 12.83 -12.36 -1.96
C LEU A 112 14.03 -12.61 -2.90
N ALA A 113 15.27 -12.34 -2.47
CA ALA A 113 16.45 -12.64 -3.31
C ALA A 113 16.61 -14.14 -3.66
N ASP A 114 15.96 -15.04 -2.91
CA ASP A 114 16.02 -16.51 -3.08
C ASP A 114 14.68 -17.15 -3.51
N ARG A 115 13.75 -16.43 -4.17
CA ARG A 115 12.48 -17.02 -4.65
C ARG A 115 12.09 -16.70 -6.08
#